data_AF-A0A844FKI6-F1
#
_entry.id   AF-A0A844FKI6-F1
#
_cell.length_a   1.000
_cell.length_b   1.000
_cell.length_c   1.000
_cell.angle_alpha   90.00
_cell.angle_beta   90.00
_cell.angle_gamma   90.00
#
_symmetry.space_group_name_H-M   'P 1'
#
loop_
_entity.id
_entity.type
_entity.pdbx_description
1 polymer ?
#
loop_
_entity_poly.entity_id
_entity_poly.type
_entity_poly.pdbx_seq_one_letter_code
_entity_poly.pdbx_strand_id
1 'polypeptide(L)'
;MFFNKSMSKENEQFKEKLEELISDPAVKSNSALSELLSGAVKKCEKNESIRSIASSLDLQIRSHFAENELPKSVKALQLDLAKYTAFGANGVVLK
;
A
#
# COMPACT_ATOMS: atom_id res chain seq x y z
N MET A 1 27.31 11.26 11.31
CA MET A 1 26.62 11.93 10.20
C MET A 1 25.58 10.96 9.67
N PHE A 2 24.36 11.02 10.19
CA PHE A 2 23.27 10.18 9.70
C PHE A 2 22.74 10.85 8.45
N PHE A 3 22.79 10.14 7.32
CA PHE A 3 22.11 10.54 6.10
C PHE A 3 20.61 10.54 6.42
N ASN A 4 20.08 11.67 6.91
CA ASN A 4 18.66 11.97 6.81
C ASN A 4 18.38 12.12 5.31
N LYS A 5 18.22 10.99 4.62
CA LYS A 5 17.46 10.95 3.39
C LYS A 5 16.06 11.33 3.84
N SER A 6 15.75 12.63 3.87
CA SER A 6 14.42 13.10 4.26
C SER A 6 13.42 12.32 3.42
N MET A 7 12.70 11.42 4.07
CA MET A 7 11.59 10.73 3.45
C MET A 7 10.59 11.83 3.07
N SER A 8 10.09 11.79 1.85
CA SER A 8 9.07 12.77 1.45
C SER A 8 7.91 12.67 2.44
N LYS A 9 7.31 13.80 2.84
CA LYS A 9 6.15 13.81 3.76
C LYS A 9 5.06 12.84 3.32
N GLU A 10 4.85 12.72 2.01
CA GLU A 10 3.88 11.78 1.44
C GLU A 10 4.27 10.31 1.71
N ASN A 11 5.57 9.97 1.64
CA ASN A 11 6.07 8.63 1.98
C ASN A 11 5.97 8.36 3.49
N GLU A 12 6.17 9.36 4.34
CA GLU A 12 5.94 9.25 5.79
C GLU A 12 4.47 8.95 6.10
N GLN A 13 3.55 9.75 5.57
CA GLN A 13 2.11 9.53 5.77
C GLN A 13 1.65 8.18 5.21
N PHE A 14 2.19 7.76 4.07
CA PHE A 14 1.87 6.46 3.49
C PHE A 14 2.45 5.31 4.32
N LYS A 15 3.67 5.46 4.86
CA LYS A 15 4.28 4.50 5.79
C LYS A 15 3.43 4.34 7.05
N GLU A 16 3.06 5.43 7.73
CA GLU A 16 2.24 5.38 8.94
C GLU A 16 0.92 4.64 8.70
N LYS A 17 0.24 4.94 7.58
CA LYS A 17 -0.97 4.21 7.17
C LYS A 17 -0.74 2.70 7.01
N LEU A 18 0.37 2.31 6.40
CA LEU A 18 0.71 0.89 6.25
C LEU A 18 0.97 0.23 7.61
N GLU A 19 1.63 0.92 8.53
CA GLU A 19 1.90 0.41 9.89
C GLU A 19 0.63 0.30 10.75
N GLU A 20 -0.30 1.24 10.62
CA GLU A 20 -1.64 1.14 11.23
C GLU A 20 -2.40 -0.07 10.69
N LEU A 21 -2.34 -0.31 9.37
CA LEU A 21 -2.96 -1.48 8.76
C LEU A 21 -2.30 -2.79 9.17
N ILE A 22 -0.98 -2.84 9.32
CA ILE A 22 -0.27 -4.01 9.86
C ILE A 22 -0.69 -4.30 11.30
N SER A 23 -1.01 -3.25 12.07
CA SER A 23 -1.47 -3.38 13.45
C SER A 23 -2.92 -3.86 13.55
N ASP A 24 -3.71 -3.77 12.47
CA ASP A 24 -5.07 -4.27 12.41
C ASP A 24 -5.09 -5.81 12.60
N PRO A 25 -5.91 -6.34 13.53
CA PRO A 25 -5.94 -7.77 13.84
C PRO A 25 -6.34 -8.64 12.65
N ALA A 26 -7.14 -8.14 11.71
CA ALA A 26 -7.52 -8.91 10.51
C ALA A 26 -6.35 -9.07 9.53
N VAL A 27 -5.48 -8.06 9.46
CA VAL A 27 -4.22 -8.12 8.69
C VAL A 27 -3.18 -8.94 9.43
N LYS A 28 -3.06 -8.77 10.74
CA LYS A 28 -2.16 -9.55 11.60
C LYS A 28 -2.47 -11.05 11.60
N SER A 29 -3.75 -11.40 11.46
CA SER A 29 -4.19 -12.79 11.32
C SER A 29 -3.76 -13.41 9.99
N ASN A 30 -3.33 -12.61 9.02
CA ASN A 30 -2.92 -13.05 7.71
C ASN A 30 -1.44 -12.71 7.46
N SER A 31 -0.57 -13.68 7.70
CA SER A 31 0.89 -13.50 7.59
C SER A 31 1.31 -12.95 6.23
N ALA A 32 0.69 -13.43 5.15
CA ALA A 32 1.01 -12.97 3.81
C ALA A 32 0.62 -11.48 3.60
N LEU A 33 -0.52 -11.02 4.10
CA LEU A 33 -0.87 -9.59 4.06
C LEU A 33 0.13 -8.75 4.87
N SER A 34 0.49 -9.21 6.07
CA SER A 34 1.44 -8.51 6.94
C SER A 34 2.84 -8.38 6.29
N GLU A 35 3.30 -9.43 5.60
CA GLU A 35 4.54 -9.41 4.83
C GLU A 35 4.49 -8.47 3.62
N LEU A 36 3.37 -8.45 2.88
CA LEU A 36 3.17 -7.54 1.76
C LEU A 36 3.24 -6.07 2.19
N LEU A 37 2.54 -5.72 3.27
CA LEU A 37 2.55 -4.36 3.82
C LEU A 37 3.92 -3.98 4.37
N SER A 38 4.59 -4.90 5.07
CA SER A 38 5.96 -4.69 5.56
C SER A 38 6.94 -4.47 4.40
N GLY A 39 6.74 -5.17 3.28
CA GLY A 39 7.48 -4.96 2.04
C GLY A 39 7.25 -3.56 1.45
N ALA A 40 6.01 -3.07 1.46
CA ALA A 40 5.68 -1.72 1.03
C ALA A 40 6.31 -0.65 1.93
N VAL A 41 6.29 -0.83 3.26
CA VAL A 41 6.98 0.06 4.21
C VAL A 41 8.47 0.17 3.89
N LYS A 42 9.15 -0.95 3.64
CA LYS A 42 10.57 -0.94 3.26
C LYS A 42 10.84 -0.18 1.96
N LYS A 43 9.90 -0.22 1.00
CA LYS A 43 10.00 0.59 -0.24
C LYS A 43 9.82 2.08 0.05
N CYS A 44 8.91 2.45 0.97
CA CYS A 44 8.76 3.84 1.42
C CYS A 44 10.05 4.38 2.04
N GLU A 45 10.70 3.59 2.90
CA GLU A 45 11.99 3.92 3.53
C GLU A 45 13.12 4.10 2.52
N LYS A 46 13.08 3.34 1.41
CA LYS A 46 13.99 3.53 0.28
C LYS A 46 13.71 4.80 -0.52
N ASN A 47 12.65 5.53 -0.19
CA ASN A 47 12.18 6.71 -0.91
C ASN A 47 11.73 6.35 -2.34
N GLU A 48 11.14 5.17 -2.52
CA GLU A 48 10.47 4.81 -3.77
C GLU A 48 9.18 5.60 -3.96
N SER A 49 8.77 5.77 -5.22
CA SER A 49 7.53 6.47 -5.56
C SER A 49 6.31 5.72 -5.03
N ILE A 50 5.45 6.41 -4.27
CA ILE A 50 4.18 5.87 -3.72
C ILE A 50 3.37 5.17 -4.80
N ARG A 51 3.33 5.72 -6.02
CA ARG A 51 2.65 5.09 -7.16
C ARG A 51 3.17 3.70 -7.50
N SER A 52 4.50 3.50 -7.52
CA SER A 52 5.12 2.19 -7.77
C SER A 52 4.86 1.23 -6.62
N ILE A 53 4.96 1.72 -5.38
CA ILE A 53 4.67 0.93 -4.18
C ILE A 53 3.21 0.48 -4.20
N ALA A 54 2.29 1.40 -4.46
CA ALA A 54 0.87 1.15 -4.49
C ALA A 54 0.46 0.20 -5.61
N SER A 55 1.01 0.38 -6.81
CA SER A 55 0.76 -0.52 -7.94
C SER A 55 1.29 -1.93 -7.66
N SER A 56 2.50 -2.05 -7.12
CA SER A 56 3.09 -3.34 -6.73
C SER A 56 2.28 -4.02 -5.63
N LEU A 57 1.80 -3.26 -4.65
CA LEU A 57 1.04 -3.78 -3.53
C LEU A 57 -0.36 -4.23 -3.96
N ASP A 58 -1.06 -3.45 -4.79
CA ASP A 58 -2.37 -3.82 -5.32
C ASP A 58 -2.29 -5.08 -6.19
N LEU A 59 -1.27 -5.20 -7.04
CA LEU A 59 -1.01 -6.39 -7.84
C LEU A 59 -0.79 -7.63 -6.98
N GLN A 60 0.04 -7.52 -5.94
CA GLN A 60 0.32 -8.65 -5.05
C GLN A 60 -0.92 -9.03 -4.22
N ILE A 61 -1.68 -8.05 -3.73
CA ILE A 61 -2.93 -8.33 -3.01
C ILE A 61 -3.92 -9.07 -3.92
N ARG A 62 -4.15 -8.59 -5.15
CA ARG A 62 -5.04 -9.25 -6.12
C ARG A 62 -4.53 -10.62 -6.59
N SER A 63 -3.21 -10.80 -6.66
CA SER A 63 -2.61 -12.05 -7.12
C SER A 63 -2.60 -13.12 -6.04
N HIS A 64 -2.53 -12.74 -4.77
CA HIS A 64 -2.43 -13.68 -3.65
C HIS A 64 -3.74 -13.87 -2.88
N PHE A 65 -4.71 -12.95 -3.00
CA PHE A 65 -5.98 -13.00 -2.28
C PHE A 65 -7.17 -12.78 -3.19
N ALA A 66 -8.21 -13.61 -3.00
CA ALA A 66 -9.51 -13.39 -3.62
C ALA A 66 -10.21 -12.19 -2.95
N GLU A 67 -10.95 -11.38 -3.72
CA GLU A 67 -11.69 -10.21 -3.21
C GLU A 67 -12.67 -10.54 -2.06
N ASN A 68 -13.07 -11.80 -1.94
CA ASN A 68 -13.97 -12.29 -0.91
C ASN A 68 -13.28 -12.57 0.45
N GLU A 69 -11.96 -12.73 0.45
CA GLU A 69 -11.16 -13.03 1.65
C GLU A 69 -10.46 -11.80 2.23
N LEU A 70 -10.59 -10.64 1.57
CA LEU A 70 -9.94 -9.41 1.98
C LEU A 70 -10.68 -8.71 3.13
N PRO A 71 -9.99 -8.40 4.25
CA PRO A 71 -10.55 -7.59 5.32
C PRO A 71 -11.01 -6.21 4.82
N LYS A 72 -12.00 -5.61 5.50
CA LYS A 72 -12.46 -4.25 5.18
C LYS A 72 -11.32 -3.24 5.16
N SER A 73 -10.36 -3.36 6.09
CA SER A 73 -9.17 -2.51 6.18
C SER A 73 -8.29 -2.61 4.93
N VAL A 74 -8.16 -3.80 4.33
CA VAL A 74 -7.40 -4.01 3.09
C VAL A 74 -8.17 -3.52 1.87
N LYS A 75 -9.50 -3.67 1.83
CA LYS A 75 -10.32 -3.06 0.76
C LYS A 75 -10.24 -1.53 0.78
N ALA A 76 -10.25 -0.94 1.97
CA ALA A 76 -10.03 0.50 2.13
C ALA A 76 -8.63 0.91 1.66
N LEU A 77 -7.60 0.10 1.98
CA LEU A 77 -6.27 0.30 1.44
C LEU A 77 -6.28 0.25 -0.10
N GLN A 78 -6.88 -0.75 -0.73
CA GLN A 78 -6.95 -0.85 -2.19
C GLN A 78 -7.61 0.36 -2.85
N LEU A 79 -8.65 0.95 -2.24
CA LEU A 79 -9.25 2.19 -2.71
C LEU A 79 -8.27 3.37 -2.62
N ASP A 80 -7.47 3.44 -1.56
CA ASP A 80 -6.42 4.45 -1.43
C ASP A 80 -5.28 4.20 -2.43
N LEU A 81 -4.82 2.95 -2.61
CA LEU A 81 -3.84 2.57 -3.63
C LEU A 81 -4.33 2.94 -5.04
N ALA A 82 -5.61 2.71 -5.33
CA ALA A 82 -6.24 3.07 -6.59
C ALA A 82 -6.17 4.58 -6.85
N LYS A 83 -6.28 5.44 -5.83
CA LYS A 83 -6.09 6.89 -6.00
C LYS A 83 -4.66 7.22 -6.43
N TYR A 84 -3.65 6.52 -5.88
CA TYR A 84 -2.24 6.73 -6.23
C TYR A 84 -1.87 6.14 -7.60
N THR A 85 -2.56 5.08 -8.06
CA THR A 85 -2.32 4.46 -9.37
C THR A 85 -3.14 5.10 -10.51
N ALA A 86 -4.34 5.64 -10.19
CA ALA A 86 -5.28 6.22 -11.15
C ALA A 86 -4.79 7.51 -11.83
N PHE A 87 -3.78 8.20 -11.29
CA PHE A 87 -3.18 9.38 -11.95
C PHE A 87 -2.44 9.10 -13.27
N GLY A 88 -2.46 7.86 -13.78
CA GLY A 88 -2.13 7.58 -15.18
C GLY A 88 -3.05 6.57 -15.87
N ALA A 89 -4.24 6.32 -15.32
CA ALA A 89 -5.28 5.53 -15.96
C ALA A 89 -6.53 6.39 -16.20
N ASN A 90 -6.34 7.61 -16.73
CA ASN A 90 -7.41 8.29 -17.46
C ASN A 90 -7.68 7.49 -18.75
N GLY A 91 -8.51 6.46 -18.60
CA GLY A 91 -8.99 5.63 -19.69
C GLY A 91 -10.39 5.06 -19.46
N VAL A 92 -11.03 5.30 -18.30
CA VAL A 92 -12.45 4.99 -18.13
C VAL A 92 -13.20 6.28 -17.84
N VAL A 93 -13.66 6.86 -18.94
CA VAL A 93 -14.78 7.80 -19.00
C VAL A 93 -15.98 7.11 -18.34
N LEU A 94 -16.44 7.63 -17.20
CA LEU A 94 -17.79 7.33 -16.73
C LEU A 94 -18.76 8.03 -17.69
N LYS A 95 -19.44 7.23 -18.52
CA LYS A 95 -20.58 7.66 -19.34
C LYS A 95 -21.86 7.46 -18.56
#